data_AF-A0A976K481-F1
#
_entry.id   AF-A0A976K481-F1
#
_cell.length_a   1.000
_cell.length_b   1.000
_cell.length_c   1.000
_cell.angle_alpha   90.00
_cell.angle_beta   90.00
_cell.angle_gamma   90.00
#
_symmetry.space_group_name_H-M   'P 1'
#
loop_
_entity.id
_entity.type
_entity.pdbx_description
1 polymer ?
#
loop_
_entity_poly.entity_id
_entity_poly.type
_entity_poly.pdbx_seq_one_letter_code
_entity_poly.pdbx_strand_id
1 'polypeptide(L)'
;MKLSPEAAPSRDVSPSCTHCLTRHRCVFQSVPGAADKLQVREFSVRPDSVLEVQGEHQDTLGVIKVGQAKGSRTVTAGKHKAIIFLGRGRVVGLGSAFRHRSPLTLTSLTPMRVCAARAELLHNEALSDERFLAAVVDAAGRFVNCVTDWSGLLREDDFGRRLHRALQMIATEEGSCSFRIPSHAQLADLLGSRRETVSRYLGTLVEQGQLRKLDRWHGVLADCAGRSATAG
;
A
#
# COMPACT_ATOMS: atom_id res chain seq x y z
N MET A 1 3.85 11.61 13.74
CA MET A 1 2.39 11.51 13.60
C MET A 1 1.73 12.16 14.81
N LYS A 2 1.39 13.45 14.75
CA LYS A 2 0.00 13.76 15.03
C LYS A 2 -0.75 13.15 13.85
N LEU A 3 -1.58 12.12 14.06
CA LEU A 3 -2.62 11.86 13.07
C LEU A 3 -3.30 13.22 12.92
N SER A 4 -3.53 13.70 11.69
CA SER A 4 -4.39 14.87 11.52
C SER A 4 -5.63 14.67 12.42
N PRO A 5 -6.14 15.70 13.11
CA PRO A 5 -7.20 15.54 14.11
C PRO A 5 -8.47 14.84 13.58
N GLU A 6 -8.63 14.69 12.26
CA GLU A 6 -9.69 13.91 11.60
C GLU A 6 -9.39 12.41 11.41
N ALA A 7 -8.15 11.96 11.57
CA ALA A 7 -7.72 10.57 11.46
C ALA A 7 -7.49 9.93 12.84
N ALA A 8 -8.34 10.20 13.83
CA ALA A 8 -8.22 9.60 15.15
C ALA A 8 -8.16 8.06 15.05
N PRO A 9 -7.10 7.40 15.55
CA PRO A 9 -6.96 5.97 15.43
C PRO A 9 -7.93 5.31 16.41
N SER A 10 -8.84 4.49 15.91
CA SER A 10 -10.01 4.07 16.69
C SER A 10 -9.77 2.93 17.69
N ARG A 11 -8.52 2.46 17.89
CA ARG A 11 -8.04 1.58 18.98
C ARG A 11 -6.56 1.32 18.79
N ASP A 12 -5.77 1.46 19.86
CA ASP A 12 -4.37 1.06 19.95
C ASP A 12 -4.29 -0.32 20.63
N VAL A 13 -3.68 -1.29 19.96
CA VAL A 13 -3.48 -2.64 20.48
C VAL A 13 -2.05 -3.09 20.19
N SER A 14 -1.40 -3.77 21.14
CA SER A 14 -0.13 -4.45 20.89
C SER A 14 -0.29 -5.49 19.76
N PRO A 15 0.49 -5.42 18.68
CA PRO A 15 0.32 -6.33 17.56
C PRO A 15 0.80 -7.75 17.91
N SER A 16 -0.03 -8.76 17.61
CA SER A 16 0.45 -10.15 17.54
C SER A 16 1.21 -10.35 16.22
N CYS A 17 2.54 -10.29 16.28
CA CYS A 17 3.41 -10.37 15.11
C CYS A 17 3.74 -11.79 14.67
N THR A 18 3.74 -12.76 15.59
CA THR A 18 4.15 -14.17 15.35
C THR A 18 3.34 -14.85 14.24
N HIS A 19 2.04 -14.54 14.17
CA HIS A 19 1.12 -15.10 13.17
C HIS A 19 0.72 -14.07 12.10
N CYS A 20 1.45 -12.96 12.00
CA CYS A 20 1.13 -11.92 11.03
C CYS A 20 1.48 -12.38 9.61
N LEU A 21 0.49 -12.42 8.72
CA LEU A 21 0.70 -12.75 7.30
C LEU A 21 1.70 -11.79 6.61
N THR A 22 1.81 -10.57 7.14
CA THR A 22 2.72 -9.53 6.64
C THR A 22 4.17 -9.72 7.10
N ARG A 23 4.47 -10.71 7.97
CA ARG A 23 5.78 -10.87 8.63
C ARG A 23 6.96 -10.85 7.65
N HIS A 24 6.82 -11.51 6.50
CA HIS A 24 7.88 -11.68 5.51
C HIS A 24 8.26 -10.37 4.79
N ARG A 25 7.43 -9.33 4.88
CA ARG A 25 7.70 -7.98 4.32
C ARG A 25 7.78 -6.90 5.40
N CYS A 26 7.58 -7.26 6.68
CA CYS A 26 7.48 -6.31 7.77
C CYS A 26 8.86 -5.95 8.33
N VAL A 27 9.23 -4.67 8.25
CA VAL A 27 10.51 -4.17 8.80
C VAL A 27 10.62 -4.41 10.32
N PHE A 28 9.52 -4.38 11.07
CA PHE A 28 9.52 -4.63 12.53
C PHE A 28 9.71 -6.10 12.93
N GLN A 29 9.80 -7.01 11.96
CA GLN A 29 10.10 -8.43 12.18
C GLN A 29 11.48 -8.82 11.64
N SER A 30 12.24 -7.87 11.10
CA SER A 30 13.61 -8.11 10.61
C SER A 30 14.59 -8.47 11.73
N VAL A 31 14.29 -8.03 12.96
CA VAL A 31 15.09 -8.29 14.15
C VAL A 31 14.18 -8.78 15.29
N PRO A 32 14.53 -9.86 16.00
CA PRO A 32 13.78 -10.32 17.17
C PRO A 32 13.62 -9.22 18.21
N GLY A 33 12.40 -9.03 18.73
CA GLY A 33 12.12 -8.02 19.76
C GLY A 33 12.09 -6.57 19.26
N ALA A 34 12.36 -6.29 17.97
CA ALA A 34 12.31 -4.92 17.45
C ALA A 34 10.95 -4.26 17.64
N ALA A 35 9.85 -5.02 17.52
CA ALA A 35 8.51 -4.50 17.75
C ALA A 35 8.32 -4.00 19.19
N ASP A 36 8.85 -4.71 20.18
CA ASP A 36 8.76 -4.31 21.59
C ASP A 36 9.69 -3.13 21.88
N LYS A 37 10.93 -3.19 21.39
CA LYS A 37 11.94 -2.13 21.54
C LYS A 37 11.46 -0.80 20.96
N LEU A 38 10.83 -0.86 19.79
CA LEU A 38 10.28 0.30 19.09
C LEU A 38 8.87 0.67 19.54
N GLN A 39 8.33 -0.04 20.54
CA GLN A 39 6.98 0.17 21.08
C GLN A 39 5.92 0.21 19.96
N VAL A 40 6.00 -0.72 19.02
CA VAL A 40 5.12 -0.76 17.84
C VAL A 40 3.68 -0.92 18.28
N ARG A 41 2.83 -0.03 17.77
CA ARG A 41 1.38 0.00 18.04
C ARG A 41 0.59 -0.25 16.76
N GLU A 42 -0.53 -0.96 16.88
CA GLU A 42 -1.47 -1.15 15.77
C GLU A 42 -2.56 -0.08 15.80
N PHE A 43 -2.74 0.61 14.68
CA PHE A 43 -3.73 1.66 14.51
C PHE A 43 -4.76 1.26 13.46
N SER A 44 -6.05 1.42 13.78
CA SER A 44 -7.14 1.32 12.80
C SER A 44 -7.32 2.66 12.09
N VAL A 45 -7.33 2.64 10.76
CA VAL A 45 -7.44 3.81 9.90
C VAL A 45 -8.69 3.67 9.03
N ARG A 46 -9.54 4.70 9.03
CA ARG A 46 -10.76 4.75 8.22
C ARG A 46 -10.40 4.98 6.75
N PRO A 47 -11.27 4.61 5.78
CA PRO A 47 -11.12 5.08 4.40
C PRO A 47 -10.99 6.61 4.32
N ASP A 48 -10.31 7.09 3.29
CA ASP A 48 -10.08 8.50 2.97
C ASP A 48 -9.27 9.30 4.02
N SER A 49 -8.70 8.60 5.00
CA SER A 49 -7.78 9.19 5.99
C SER A 49 -6.41 9.42 5.37
N VAL A 50 -5.84 10.61 5.62
CA VAL A 50 -4.49 10.96 5.18
C VAL A 50 -3.46 10.32 6.12
N LEU A 51 -2.57 9.51 5.54
CA LEU A 51 -1.48 8.83 6.21
C LEU A 51 -0.17 9.62 6.11
N GLU A 52 0.07 10.24 4.95
CA GLU A 52 1.24 11.07 4.67
C GLU A 52 0.82 12.24 3.79
N VAL A 53 1.51 13.38 3.92
CA VAL A 53 1.32 14.56 3.08
C VAL A 53 2.61 14.81 2.30
N GLN A 54 2.49 14.96 0.98
CA GLN A 54 3.62 15.28 0.11
C GLN A 54 4.37 16.51 0.62
N GLY A 55 5.70 16.42 0.73
CA GLY A 55 6.55 17.51 1.16
C GLY A 55 6.63 17.69 2.67
N GLU A 56 5.86 16.95 3.46
CA GLU A 56 5.94 17.00 4.93
C GLU A 56 6.87 15.92 5.49
N HIS A 57 7.46 16.22 6.65
CA HIS A 57 8.19 15.24 7.44
C HIS A 57 7.22 14.32 8.18
N GLN A 58 7.64 13.07 8.38
CA GLN A 58 6.87 12.08 9.13
C GLN A 58 7.61 11.75 10.42
N ASP A 59 6.91 11.75 11.55
CA ASP A 59 7.49 11.32 12.85
C ASP A 59 7.17 9.86 13.16
N THR A 60 6.72 9.09 12.17
CA THR A 60 6.44 7.66 12.33
C THR A 60 6.84 6.89 11.10
N LEU A 61 7.34 5.69 11.33
CA LEU A 61 7.43 4.63 10.33
C LEU A 61 6.32 3.64 10.62
N GLY A 62 5.59 3.21 9.61
CA GLY A 62 4.55 2.21 9.74
C GLY A 62 4.62 1.16 8.64
N VAL A 63 3.92 0.05 8.87
CA VAL A 63 3.73 -1.03 7.90
C VAL A 63 2.23 -1.28 7.78
N ILE A 64 1.72 -1.28 6.55
CA ILE A 64 0.33 -1.63 6.26
C ILE A 64 0.15 -3.12 6.58
N LYS A 65 -0.57 -3.42 7.66
CA LYS A 65 -0.89 -4.79 8.06
C LYS A 65 -2.00 -5.35 7.19
N VAL A 66 -3.07 -4.56 6.98
CA VAL A 66 -4.18 -4.88 6.05
C VAL A 66 -4.74 -3.60 5.44
N GLY A 67 -5.40 -3.75 4.30
CA GLY A 67 -6.03 -2.67 3.55
C GLY A 67 -5.10 -2.06 2.49
N GLN A 68 -5.60 -1.03 1.81
CA GLN A 68 -4.91 -0.39 0.69
C GLN A 68 -4.87 1.12 0.87
N ALA A 69 -3.76 1.73 0.43
CA ALA A 69 -3.58 3.16 0.33
C ALA A 69 -3.33 3.58 -1.13
N LYS A 70 -3.68 4.82 -1.44
CA LYS A 70 -3.37 5.50 -2.69
C LYS A 70 -2.27 6.51 -2.46
N GLY A 71 -1.21 6.43 -3.25
CA GLY A 71 -0.22 7.48 -3.36
C GLY A 71 -0.60 8.44 -4.47
N SER A 72 -0.61 9.73 -4.14
CA SER A 72 -0.93 10.81 -5.06
C SER A 72 0.12 11.90 -5.01
N ARG A 73 0.25 12.63 -6.11
CA ARG A 73 1.15 13.79 -6.21
C ARG A 73 0.37 15.00 -6.70
N THR A 74 0.69 16.16 -6.14
CA THR A 74 0.21 17.45 -6.64
C THR A 74 0.93 17.78 -7.94
N VAL A 75 0.18 17.97 -9.03
CA VAL A 75 0.75 18.20 -10.38
C VAL A 75 0.71 19.69 -10.75
N THR A 76 -0.42 20.34 -10.53
CA THR A 76 -0.65 21.80 -10.67
C THR A 76 -1.55 22.26 -9.53
N ALA A 77 -1.55 23.55 -9.19
CA ALA A 77 -2.20 24.12 -7.99
C ALA A 77 -3.55 23.45 -7.66
N GLY A 78 -3.55 22.62 -6.60
CA GLY A 78 -4.72 21.92 -6.05
C GLY A 78 -5.13 20.59 -6.72
N LYS A 79 -4.54 20.21 -7.86
CA LYS A 79 -4.86 18.93 -8.53
C LYS A 79 -3.92 17.82 -8.06
N HIS A 80 -4.49 16.88 -7.31
CA HIS A 80 -3.84 15.63 -6.95
C HIS A 80 -4.12 14.59 -8.04
N LYS A 81 -3.06 13.91 -8.50
CA LYS A 81 -3.18 12.76 -9.41
C LYS A 81 -2.73 11.51 -8.69
N ALA A 82 -3.56 10.48 -8.71
CA ALA A 82 -3.16 9.16 -8.24
C ALA A 82 -2.02 8.62 -9.10
N ILE A 83 -1.00 8.07 -8.46
CA ILE A 83 0.15 7.51 -9.16
C ILE A 83 0.39 6.03 -8.84
N ILE A 84 0.03 5.57 -7.64
CA ILE A 84 0.27 4.20 -7.18
C ILE A 84 -0.83 3.77 -6.21
N PHE A 85 -1.10 2.47 -6.15
CA PHE A 85 -1.73 1.83 -5.00
C PHE A 85 -0.71 1.01 -4.22
N LEU A 86 -0.84 1.02 -2.89
CA LEU A 86 0.02 0.34 -1.93
C LEU A 86 -0.84 -0.56 -1.06
N GLY A 87 -0.39 -1.80 -0.84
CA GLY A 87 -1.12 -2.75 -0.02
C GLY A 87 -0.31 -3.30 1.14
N ARG A 88 -0.60 -4.56 1.48
CA ARG A 88 -0.05 -5.25 2.63
C ARG A 88 1.48 -5.35 2.58
N GLY A 89 2.13 -5.00 3.69
CA GLY A 89 3.58 -5.05 3.83
C GLY A 89 4.32 -3.85 3.24
N ARG A 90 3.59 -2.88 2.67
CA ARG A 90 4.18 -1.61 2.28
C ARG A 90 4.43 -0.74 3.51
N VAL A 91 5.56 -0.04 3.46
CA VAL A 91 5.95 0.91 4.49
C VAL A 91 5.28 2.25 4.21
N VAL A 92 4.71 2.84 5.26
CA VAL A 92 4.27 4.23 5.30
C VAL A 92 5.23 5.02 6.20
N GLY A 93 5.43 6.29 5.88
CA GLY A 93 6.36 7.18 6.56
C GLY A 93 7.82 6.79 6.34
N LEU A 94 8.16 6.18 5.19
CA LEU A 94 9.52 5.74 4.88
C LEU A 94 10.54 6.90 4.98
N GLY A 95 10.13 8.12 4.64
CA GLY A 95 10.96 9.32 4.79
C GLY A 95 11.42 9.57 6.23
N SER A 96 10.68 9.13 7.25
CA SER A 96 11.03 9.28 8.66
C SER A 96 12.36 8.58 9.02
N ALA A 97 12.64 7.43 8.41
CA ALA A 97 13.86 6.67 8.65
C ALA A 97 15.11 7.38 8.08
N PHE A 98 14.94 8.21 7.05
CA PHE A 98 16.03 8.90 6.36
C PHE A 98 16.00 10.43 6.55
N ARG A 99 15.14 10.93 7.44
CA ARG A 99 14.89 12.38 7.65
C ARG A 99 14.50 13.11 6.35
N HIS A 100 13.89 12.41 5.41
CA HIS A 100 13.37 12.96 4.17
C HIS A 100 11.90 13.34 4.28
N ARG A 101 11.48 14.26 3.41
CA ARG A 101 10.07 14.64 3.24
C ARG A 101 9.35 13.58 2.42
N SER A 102 8.07 13.38 2.72
CA SER A 102 7.23 12.40 2.04
C SER A 102 7.16 12.74 0.54
N PRO A 103 7.49 11.80 -0.37
CA PRO A 103 7.45 12.09 -1.81
C PRO A 103 6.02 12.18 -2.35
N LEU A 104 5.04 11.64 -1.61
CA LEU A 104 3.64 11.50 -2.00
C LEU A 104 2.72 11.87 -0.84
N THR A 105 1.50 12.25 -1.18
CA THR A 105 0.37 12.20 -0.25
C THR A 105 -0.20 10.78 -0.29
N LEU A 106 -0.22 10.10 0.86
CA LEU A 106 -0.84 8.80 1.00
C LEU A 106 -2.21 8.93 1.68
N THR A 107 -3.23 8.33 1.08
CA THR A 107 -4.59 8.31 1.61
C THR A 107 -5.11 6.89 1.62
N SER A 108 -5.77 6.45 2.70
CA SER A 108 -6.38 5.12 2.76
C SER A 108 -7.53 4.99 1.76
N LEU A 109 -7.58 3.88 1.01
CA LEU A 109 -8.66 3.55 0.08
C LEU A 109 -9.72 2.65 0.73
N THR A 110 -9.28 1.85 1.68
CA THR A 110 -10.10 0.86 2.39
C THR A 110 -9.95 1.09 3.89
N PRO A 111 -10.77 0.46 4.74
CA PRO A 111 -10.40 0.30 6.14
C PRO A 111 -9.01 -0.36 6.19
N MET A 112 -8.12 0.22 6.98
CA MET A 112 -6.72 -0.19 7.07
C MET A 112 -6.34 -0.45 8.53
N ARG A 113 -5.33 -1.31 8.71
CA ARG A 113 -4.60 -1.39 9.97
C ARG A 113 -3.13 -1.21 9.70
N VAL A 114 -2.49 -0.35 10.48
CA VAL A 114 -1.07 0.00 10.32
C VAL A 114 -0.37 -0.27 11.64
N CYS A 115 0.71 -1.04 11.60
CA CYS A 115 1.61 -1.14 12.74
C CYS A 115 2.64 -0.02 12.62
N ALA A 116 2.79 0.86 13.61
CA ALA A 116 3.72 1.98 13.51
C ALA A 116 4.53 2.19 14.79
N ALA A 117 5.73 2.74 14.59
CA ALA A 117 6.65 3.19 15.63
C ALA A 117 7.03 4.65 15.40
N ARG A 118 7.37 5.32 16.49
CA ARG A 118 7.87 6.69 16.49
C ARG A 118 9.24 6.78 15.84
N ALA A 119 9.44 7.78 14.98
CA ALA A 119 10.70 7.99 14.27
C ALA A 119 11.87 8.18 15.25
N GLU A 120 11.63 8.85 16.38
CA GLU A 120 12.67 9.07 17.38
C GLU A 120 13.21 7.74 17.95
N LEU A 121 12.33 6.76 18.18
CA LEU A 121 12.74 5.42 18.63
C LEU A 121 13.51 4.68 17.54
N LEU A 122 13.16 4.84 16.27
CA LEU A 122 13.92 4.22 15.17
C LEU A 122 15.36 4.70 15.14
N HIS A 123 15.56 6.02 15.21
CA HIS A 123 16.88 6.65 15.14
C HIS A 123 17.74 6.31 16.35
N ASN A 124 17.15 6.21 17.54
CA ASN A 124 17.90 5.95 18.77
C ASN A 124 18.16 4.46 18.99
N GLU A 125 17.23 3.59 18.58
CA GLU A 125 17.20 2.19 19.03
C GLU A 125 17.39 1.15 17.93
N ALA A 126 17.08 1.44 16.67
CA ALA A 126 16.99 0.39 15.65
C ALA A 126 17.83 0.64 14.40
N LEU A 127 18.05 1.89 13.98
CA LEU A 127 18.81 2.17 12.75
C LEU A 127 20.32 1.89 12.88
N SER A 128 20.83 1.67 14.09
CA SER A 128 22.19 1.15 14.33
C SER A 128 22.30 -0.36 14.16
N ASP A 129 21.18 -1.10 14.12
CA ASP A 129 21.17 -2.53 13.81
C ASP A 129 21.19 -2.74 12.29
N GLU A 130 22.23 -3.42 11.80
CA GLU A 130 22.43 -3.65 10.36
C GLU A 130 21.28 -4.41 9.70
N ARG A 131 20.66 -5.36 10.39
CA ARG A 131 19.54 -6.15 9.83
C ARG A 131 18.28 -5.31 9.74
N PHE A 132 18.02 -4.48 10.75
CA PHE A 132 16.89 -3.54 10.70
C PHE A 132 17.10 -2.51 9.59
N LEU A 133 18.29 -1.91 9.50
CA LEU A 133 18.63 -0.97 8.45
C LEU A 133 18.50 -1.62 7.05
N ALA A 134 19.02 -2.83 6.87
CA ALA A 134 18.89 -3.57 5.62
C ALA A 134 17.41 -3.79 5.24
N ALA A 135 16.54 -4.12 6.21
CA ALA A 135 15.11 -4.28 5.95
C ALA A 135 14.41 -2.95 5.56
N VAL A 136 14.83 -1.83 6.14
CA VAL A 136 14.34 -0.50 5.74
C VAL A 136 14.81 -0.13 4.33
N VAL A 137 16.07 -0.41 4.00
CA VAL A 137 16.63 -0.20 2.65
C VAL A 137 15.91 -1.08 1.62
N ASP A 138 15.68 -2.35 1.92
CA ASP A 138 14.89 -3.24 1.06
C ASP A 138 13.46 -2.72 0.89
N ALA A 139 12.82 -2.23 1.95
CA ALA A 139 11.51 -1.61 1.85
C ALA A 139 11.53 -0.37 0.93
N ALA A 140 12.58 0.44 0.97
CA ALA A 140 12.78 1.57 0.05
C ALA A 140 12.95 1.11 -1.40
N GLY A 141 13.78 0.09 -1.65
CA GLY A 141 13.94 -0.50 -2.98
C GLY A 141 12.62 -1.05 -3.53
N ARG A 142 11.85 -1.77 -2.72
CA ARG A 142 10.52 -2.26 -3.09
C ARG A 142 9.54 -1.13 -3.39
N PHE A 143 9.63 0.02 -2.70
CA PHE A 143 8.81 1.19 -2.99
C PHE A 143 9.17 1.79 -4.35
N VAL A 144 10.46 1.98 -4.63
CA VAL A 144 10.95 2.47 -5.93
C VAL A 144 10.50 1.55 -7.07
N ASN A 145 10.66 0.23 -6.93
CA ASN A 145 10.20 -0.75 -7.92
C ASN A 145 8.70 -0.63 -8.16
N CYS A 146 7.90 -0.51 -7.09
CA CYS A 146 6.45 -0.33 -7.20
C CYS A 146 6.10 0.93 -8.01
N VAL A 147 6.74 2.07 -7.71
CA VAL A 147 6.53 3.33 -8.45
C VAL A 147 6.93 3.17 -9.92
N THR A 148 8.04 2.49 -10.20
CA THR A 148 8.49 2.20 -11.58
C THR A 148 7.51 1.31 -12.33
N ASP A 149 7.00 0.25 -11.69
CA ASP A 149 6.01 -0.65 -12.29
C ASP A 149 4.72 0.09 -12.65
N TRP A 150 4.23 0.94 -11.74
CA TRP A 150 3.05 1.79 -11.99
C TRP A 150 3.32 2.84 -13.08
N SER A 151 4.54 3.39 -13.15
CA SER A 151 4.92 4.30 -14.23
C SER A 151 4.92 3.60 -15.59
N GLY A 152 5.45 2.38 -15.66
CA GLY A 152 5.45 1.55 -16.87
C GLY A 152 4.02 1.21 -17.32
N LEU A 153 3.14 0.91 -16.38
CA LEU A 153 1.73 0.63 -16.66
C LEU A 153 1.03 1.78 -17.41
N LEU A 154 1.32 3.03 -17.06
CA LEU A 154 0.68 4.19 -17.68
C LEU A 154 1.06 4.39 -19.15
N ARG A 155 2.15 3.75 -19.60
CA ARG A 155 2.63 3.77 -21.00
C ARG A 155 2.04 2.65 -21.86
N GLU A 156 1.23 1.77 -21.29
CA GLU A 156 0.49 0.76 -22.06
C GLU A 156 -0.61 1.43 -22.89
N ASP A 157 -0.53 1.26 -24.21
CA ASP A 157 -1.44 1.89 -25.18
C ASP A 157 -2.83 1.25 -25.16
N ASP A 158 -2.90 -0.07 -24.91
CA ASP A 158 -4.18 -0.76 -24.81
C ASP A 158 -4.78 -0.61 -23.40
N PHE A 159 -5.94 0.08 -23.31
CA PHE A 159 -6.58 0.31 -22.02
C PHE A 159 -7.02 -1.00 -21.33
N GLY A 160 -7.41 -2.03 -22.08
CA GLY A 160 -7.82 -3.31 -21.53
C GLY A 160 -6.68 -4.04 -20.83
N ARG A 161 -5.53 -4.15 -21.52
CA ARG A 161 -4.28 -4.70 -20.98
C ARG A 161 -3.78 -3.88 -19.80
N ARG A 162 -3.84 -2.55 -19.90
CA ARG A 162 -3.50 -1.63 -18.81
C ARG A 162 -4.36 -1.86 -17.58
N LEU A 163 -5.68 -1.97 -17.74
CA LEU A 163 -6.60 -2.26 -16.63
C LEU A 163 -6.33 -3.63 -16.04
N HIS A 164 -6.17 -4.66 -16.87
CA HIS A 164 -5.89 -6.02 -16.42
C HIS A 164 -4.60 -6.08 -15.59
N ARG A 165 -3.52 -5.48 -16.09
CA ARG A 165 -2.23 -5.40 -15.39
C ARG A 165 -2.33 -4.59 -14.09
N ALA A 166 -3.12 -3.51 -14.06
CA ALA A 166 -3.40 -2.77 -12.82
C ALA A 166 -4.01 -3.68 -11.75
N LEU A 167 -5.00 -4.50 -12.12
CA LEU A 167 -5.63 -5.45 -11.21
C LEU A 167 -4.65 -6.54 -10.74
N GLN A 168 -3.77 -7.04 -11.62
CA GLN A 168 -2.72 -7.98 -11.25
C GLN A 168 -1.75 -7.38 -10.22
N MET A 169 -1.37 -6.12 -10.41
CA MET A 169 -0.52 -5.40 -9.45
C MET A 169 -1.22 -5.23 -8.10
N ILE A 170 -2.51 -4.89 -8.10
CA ILE A 170 -3.32 -4.80 -6.86
C ILE A 170 -3.42 -6.15 -6.14
N ALA A 171 -3.68 -7.23 -6.87
CA ALA A 171 -3.73 -8.58 -6.31
C ALA A 171 -2.38 -8.99 -5.69
N THR A 172 -1.28 -8.62 -6.36
CA THR A 172 0.08 -8.83 -5.86
C THR A 172 0.35 -8.05 -4.57
N GLU A 173 -0.12 -6.80 -4.49
CA GLU A 173 -0.04 -5.98 -3.28
C GLU A 173 -0.82 -6.56 -2.09
N GLU A 174 -1.98 -7.17 -2.35
CA GLU A 174 -2.72 -7.91 -1.32
C GLU A 174 -2.09 -9.28 -1.00
N GLY A 175 -1.21 -9.78 -1.87
CA GLY A 175 -0.58 -11.10 -1.77
C GLY A 175 -1.63 -12.22 -1.80
N SER A 176 -2.67 -12.04 -2.60
CA SER A 176 -3.77 -12.98 -2.77
C SER A 176 -4.35 -12.83 -4.17
N CYS A 177 -4.78 -13.95 -4.75
CA CYS A 177 -5.47 -13.97 -6.04
C CYS A 177 -6.90 -13.41 -5.91
N SER A 178 -7.46 -13.48 -4.70
CA SER A 178 -8.69 -12.80 -4.33
C SER A 178 -8.33 -11.47 -3.68
N PHE A 179 -8.85 -10.39 -4.24
CA PHE A 179 -8.53 -9.05 -3.78
C PHE A 179 -9.75 -8.14 -3.84
N ARG A 180 -9.68 -7.04 -3.08
CA ARG A 180 -10.70 -6.00 -3.17
C ARG A 180 -10.49 -5.19 -4.44
N ILE A 181 -11.49 -5.19 -5.33
CA ILE A 181 -11.54 -4.37 -6.54
C ILE A 181 -11.76 -2.91 -6.11
N PRO A 182 -10.85 -1.97 -6.44
CA PRO A 182 -11.07 -0.55 -6.20
C PRO A 182 -12.28 -0.05 -7.00
N SER A 183 -12.90 1.02 -6.53
CA SER A 183 -14.06 1.59 -7.21
C SER A 183 -13.68 2.05 -8.63
N HIS A 184 -14.67 2.08 -9.53
CA HIS A 184 -14.44 2.55 -10.91
C HIS A 184 -13.85 3.97 -10.94
N ALA A 185 -14.20 4.83 -9.98
CA ALA A 185 -13.64 6.17 -9.86
C ALA A 185 -12.16 6.15 -9.42
N GLN A 186 -11.81 5.29 -8.46
CA GLN A 186 -10.42 5.12 -8.01
C GLN A 186 -9.52 4.58 -9.13
N LEU A 187 -10.01 3.58 -9.89
CA LEU A 187 -9.31 3.06 -11.06
C LEU A 187 -9.21 4.09 -12.18
N ALA A 188 -10.25 4.89 -12.40
CA ALA A 188 -10.23 5.95 -13.41
C ALA A 188 -9.21 7.04 -13.08
N ASP A 189 -9.16 7.48 -11.81
CA ASP A 189 -8.17 8.43 -11.29
C ASP A 189 -6.74 7.89 -11.49
N LEU A 190 -6.49 6.63 -11.11
CA LEU A 190 -5.18 5.99 -11.25
C LEU A 190 -4.75 5.81 -12.72
N LEU A 191 -5.66 5.35 -13.58
CA LEU A 191 -5.35 5.01 -14.97
C LEU A 191 -5.51 6.19 -15.93
N GLY A 192 -5.80 7.40 -15.42
CA GLY A 192 -5.97 8.59 -16.24
C GLY A 192 -7.12 8.47 -17.26
N SER A 193 -8.24 7.89 -16.83
CA SER A 193 -9.40 7.60 -17.69
C SER A 193 -10.70 8.08 -17.06
N ARG A 194 -11.82 7.77 -17.70
CA ARG A 194 -13.17 8.03 -17.18
C ARG A 194 -13.74 6.79 -16.52
N ARG A 195 -14.64 6.99 -15.55
CA ARG A 195 -15.33 5.93 -14.82
C ARG A 195 -16.07 4.98 -15.77
N GLU A 196 -16.68 5.51 -16.82
CA GLU A 196 -17.44 4.78 -17.83
C GLU A 196 -16.52 3.84 -18.62
N THR A 197 -15.32 4.31 -18.97
CA THR A 197 -14.31 3.50 -19.66
C THR A 197 -13.88 2.32 -18.79
N VAL A 198 -13.56 2.56 -17.51
CA VAL A 198 -13.23 1.50 -16.56
C VAL A 198 -14.37 0.50 -16.45
N SER A 199 -15.61 0.98 -16.28
CA SER A 199 -16.78 0.12 -16.13
C SER A 199 -16.99 -0.81 -17.32
N ARG A 200 -16.83 -0.28 -18.54
CA ARG A 200 -16.95 -1.06 -19.79
C ARG A 200 -15.90 -2.15 -19.87
N TYR A 201 -14.62 -1.80 -19.69
CA TYR A 201 -13.53 -2.77 -19.80
C TYR A 201 -13.52 -3.78 -18.64
N LEU A 202 -13.95 -3.41 -17.43
CA LEU A 202 -14.20 -4.39 -16.36
C LEU A 202 -15.29 -5.39 -16.74
N GLY A 203 -16.34 -4.96 -17.44
CA GLY A 203 -17.36 -5.85 -18.00
C GLY A 203 -16.74 -6.85 -18.97
N THR A 204 -15.95 -6.36 -19.93
CA THR A 204 -15.24 -7.19 -20.91
C THR A 204 -14.30 -8.21 -20.24
N LEU A 205 -13.54 -7.83 -19.21
CA LEU A 205 -12.69 -8.77 -18.47
C LEU A 205 -13.50 -9.88 -17.77
N VAL A 206 -14.72 -9.58 -17.32
CA VAL A 206 -15.62 -10.57 -16.73
C VAL A 206 -16.21 -11.49 -17.78
N GLU A 207 -16.69 -10.95 -18.89
CA GLU A 207 -17.23 -11.70 -20.03
C GLU A 207 -16.19 -12.66 -20.63
N GLN A 208 -14.93 -12.23 -20.69
CA GLN A 208 -13.80 -13.03 -21.17
C GLN A 208 -13.27 -14.04 -20.12
N GLY A 209 -13.85 -14.09 -18.92
CA GLY A 209 -13.43 -14.99 -17.85
C GLY A 209 -12.08 -14.65 -17.20
N GLN A 210 -11.49 -13.51 -17.56
CA GLN A 210 -10.20 -13.06 -17.02
C GLN A 210 -10.32 -12.48 -15.60
N LEU A 211 -11.50 -11.99 -15.23
CA LEU A 211 -11.85 -11.52 -13.90
C LEU A 211 -13.17 -12.19 -13.46
N ARG A 212 -13.14 -12.93 -12.36
CA ARG A 212 -14.36 -13.46 -11.72
C ARG A 212 -14.72 -12.60 -10.52
N LYS A 213 -15.87 -11.94 -10.55
CA LYS A 213 -16.40 -11.22 -9.38
C LYS A 213 -16.98 -12.21 -8.38
N LEU A 214 -16.52 -12.14 -7.13
CA LEU A 214 -17.09 -12.90 -6.02
C LEU A 214 -18.28 -12.16 -5.42
N ASP A 215 -18.14 -10.83 -5.32
CA ASP A 215 -19.19 -9.91 -4.93
C ASP A 215 -18.94 -8.53 -5.59
N ARG A 216 -19.63 -7.49 -5.11
CA ARG A 216 -19.48 -6.11 -5.63
C ARG A 216 -18.06 -5.55 -5.47
N TRP A 217 -17.35 -5.96 -4.42
CA TRP A 217 -16.08 -5.40 -3.98
C TRP A 217 -14.91 -6.37 -4.13
N HIS A 218 -15.15 -7.67 -4.35
CA HIS A 218 -14.09 -8.67 -4.42
C HIS A 218 -14.09 -9.41 -5.76
N GLY A 219 -12.89 -9.67 -6.27
CA GLY A 219 -12.68 -10.41 -7.51
C GLY A 219 -11.49 -11.35 -7.43
N VAL A 220 -11.44 -12.29 -8.37
CA VAL A 220 -10.32 -13.20 -8.59
C VAL A 220 -9.89 -13.11 -10.04
N LEU A 221 -8.59 -12.92 -10.27
CA LEU A 221 -8.01 -12.96 -11.62
C LEU A 221 -7.70 -14.40 -12.02
N ALA A 222 -8.04 -14.77 -13.26
CA ALA A 222 -7.83 -16.11 -13.79
C ALA A 222 -6.35 -16.54 -13.73
N ASP A 223 -5.44 -15.66 -14.15
CA ASP A 223 -4.00 -15.95 -14.26
C ASP A 223 -3.27 -16.04 -12.91
N CYS A 224 -3.95 -15.67 -11.82
CA CYS A 224 -3.42 -15.79 -10.47
C CYS A 224 -3.68 -17.19 -9.88
N ALA A 225 -4.74 -17.88 -10.31
CA ALA A 225 -5.08 -19.23 -9.83
C ALA A 225 -3.99 -20.28 -10.12
N GLY A 226 -3.11 -20.03 -11.10
CA GLY A 226 -1.97 -20.91 -11.41
C GLY A 226 -0.71 -20.66 -10.57
N ARG A 227 -0.61 -19.56 -9.81
CA ARG A 227 0.61 -19.19 -9.04
C ARG A 227 0.56 -19.57 -7.57
N SER A 228 -0.59 -19.98 -7.04
CA SER A 228 -0.75 -20.42 -5.65
C SER A 228 -0.16 -21.81 -5.34
N ALA A 229 0.45 -22.48 -6.33
CA ALA A 229 1.06 -23.81 -6.16
C ALA A 229 2.57 -23.81 -5.89
N THR A 230 3.28 -22.67 -5.98
CA THR A 230 4.76 -22.64 -5.92
C THR A 230 5.35 -21.58 -4.98
N ALA A 231 4.63 -21.18 -3.92
CA ALA A 231 5.17 -20.34 -2.86
C ALA A 231 5.02 -21.05 -1.51
N GLY A 232 5.88 -22.06 -1.29
CA GLY A 232 6.14 -22.70 0.00
C GLY A 232 7.56 -22.38 0.45
#